data_AF-A0A3D0NRB4-F1
#
_entry.id   AF-A0A3D0NRB4-F1
#
_cell.length_a   1.000
_cell.length_b   1.000
_cell.length_c   1.000
_cell.angle_alpha   90.00
_cell.angle_beta   90.00
_cell.angle_gamma   90.00
#
_symmetry.space_group_name_H-M   'P 1'
#
loop_
_entity.id
_entity.type
_entity.pdbx_description
1 polymer ?
#
loop_
_entity_poly.entity_id
_entity_poly.type
_entity_poly.pdbx_seq_one_letter_code
_entity_poly.pdbx_strand_id
1 'polypeptide(L)'
;MSMMDDVWTNAKAAVDVVGKKAGQVIDKSKLRFAVMDIKAELSKKYRMLGKIYYEANRTGKNYDDSMKALQESITELHKQLAALKEMMANAENKIKCPVCGVYNAKDSLFCSKCGARLSVKKQDEEYSQEELLDFAEEIMDEDDI
;
A
#
# COMPACT_ATOMS: atom_id res chain seq x y z
N MET A 1 24.38 -18.30 -16.32
CA MET A 1 23.68 -17.00 -16.38
C MET A 1 22.82 -16.92 -15.12
N SER A 2 23.00 -15.87 -14.31
CA SER A 2 22.54 -15.83 -12.92
C SER A 2 21.07 -15.39 -12.85
N MET A 3 20.23 -16.10 -12.10
CA MET A 3 18.82 -15.75 -11.83
C MET A 3 18.63 -14.46 -11.02
N MET A 4 19.73 -13.74 -10.71
CA MET A 4 19.71 -12.39 -10.15
C MET A 4 19.56 -11.31 -11.23
N ASP A 5 19.89 -11.62 -12.49
CA ASP A 5 19.73 -10.67 -13.61
C ASP A 5 18.24 -10.47 -13.97
N ASP A 6 17.38 -11.45 -13.73
CA ASP A 6 15.93 -11.37 -14.00
C ASP A 6 15.16 -10.55 -12.96
N VAL A 7 15.70 -10.40 -11.74
CA VAL A 7 15.12 -9.55 -10.69
C VAL A 7 15.60 -8.11 -10.86
N TRP A 8 16.87 -7.92 -11.23
CA TRP A 8 17.44 -6.61 -11.55
C TRP A 8 16.85 -6.00 -12.82
N THR A 9 16.61 -6.80 -13.86
CA THR A 9 15.88 -6.37 -15.06
C THR A 9 14.42 -6.06 -14.76
N ASN A 10 13.80 -6.66 -13.74
CA ASN A 10 12.46 -6.30 -13.31
C ASN A 10 12.39 -5.01 -12.46
N ALA A 11 13.47 -4.62 -11.79
CA ALA A 11 13.58 -3.29 -11.17
C ALA A 11 13.70 -2.18 -12.22
N LYS A 12 14.44 -2.43 -13.32
CA LYS A 12 14.38 -1.57 -14.52
C LYS A 12 13.04 -1.67 -15.23
N ALA A 13 12.39 -2.84 -15.22
CA ALA A 13 11.03 -2.98 -15.69
C ALA A 13 10.04 -2.18 -14.84
N ALA A 14 10.27 -1.91 -13.55
CA ALA A 14 9.39 -1.02 -12.80
C ALA A 14 9.45 0.44 -13.31
N VAL A 15 10.59 0.89 -13.84
CA VAL A 15 10.75 2.20 -14.50
C VAL A 15 10.19 2.16 -15.93
N ASP A 16 10.38 1.06 -16.67
CA ASP A 16 9.79 0.88 -18.01
C ASP A 16 8.28 0.57 -17.98
N VAL A 17 7.74 0.01 -16.90
CA VAL A 17 6.31 -0.32 -16.69
C VAL A 17 5.50 0.94 -16.36
N VAL A 18 6.13 1.97 -15.79
CA VAL A 18 5.53 3.30 -15.61
C VAL A 18 5.46 4.07 -16.95
N GLY A 19 6.35 3.79 -17.92
CA GLY A 19 6.40 4.52 -19.20
C GLY A 19 5.84 3.79 -20.43
N LYS A 20 5.90 2.45 -20.49
CA LYS A 20 5.55 1.67 -21.69
C LYS A 20 4.92 0.33 -21.32
N LYS A 21 3.62 0.33 -20.97
CA LYS A 21 2.70 -0.79 -21.27
C LYS A 21 1.26 -0.41 -20.92
N ALA A 22 0.66 0.36 -21.82
CA ALA A 22 -0.78 0.55 -21.91
C ALA A 22 -1.53 -0.74 -22.35
N GLY A 23 -1.13 -1.93 -21.86
CA GLY A 23 -1.73 -3.18 -22.35
C GLY A 23 -1.10 -4.51 -21.92
N GLN A 24 -0.47 -4.63 -20.75
CA GLN A 24 -0.19 -5.96 -20.18
C GLN A 24 -0.91 -6.11 -18.84
N VAL A 25 -1.97 -6.92 -18.84
CA VAL A 25 -2.53 -7.48 -17.62
C VAL A 25 -1.43 -8.33 -16.98
N ILE A 26 -0.72 -7.78 -16.00
CA ILE A 26 0.24 -8.54 -15.21
C ILE A 26 -0.56 -9.61 -14.47
N ASP A 27 -0.24 -10.88 -14.72
CA ASP A 27 -0.93 -12.01 -14.10
C ASP A 27 -0.83 -11.89 -12.57
N LYS A 28 -2.00 -11.76 -11.94
CA LYS A 28 -2.18 -11.70 -10.49
C LYS A 28 -1.45 -12.84 -9.76
N SER A 29 -1.36 -14.01 -10.39
CA SER A 29 -0.66 -15.18 -9.85
C SER A 29 0.84 -14.91 -9.75
N LYS A 30 1.45 -14.27 -10.75
CA LYS A 30 2.87 -13.90 -10.74
C LYS A 30 3.19 -12.89 -9.64
N LEU A 31 2.35 -11.87 -9.47
CA LEU A 31 2.50 -10.90 -8.36
C LEU A 31 2.40 -11.58 -7.00
N ARG A 32 1.48 -12.54 -6.84
CA ARG A 32 1.34 -13.34 -5.61
C ARG A 32 2.58 -14.20 -5.33
N PHE A 33 3.11 -14.88 -6.35
CA PHE A 33 4.34 -15.66 -6.21
C PHE A 33 5.52 -14.79 -5.78
N ALA A 34 5.72 -13.63 -6.42
CA ALA A 34 6.78 -12.70 -6.03
C ALA A 34 6.65 -12.22 -4.56
N VAL A 35 5.42 -11.95 -4.09
CA VAL A 35 5.16 -11.63 -2.68
C VAL A 35 5.51 -12.80 -1.75
N MET A 36 5.20 -14.03 -2.15
CA MET A 36 5.54 -15.23 -1.37
C MET A 36 7.05 -15.43 -1.28
N ASP A 37 7.76 -15.26 -2.39
CA ASP A 37 9.21 -15.40 -2.46
C ASP A 37 9.91 -14.37 -1.56
N ILE A 38 9.53 -13.09 -1.66
CA ILE A 38 10.09 -12.04 -0.79
C ILE A 38 9.82 -12.32 0.68
N LYS A 39 8.62 -12.81 1.03
CA LYS A 39 8.33 -13.21 2.42
C LYS A 39 9.20 -14.38 2.89
N ALA A 40 9.45 -15.36 2.03
CA ALA A 40 10.33 -16.48 2.34
C ALA A 40 11.78 -16.00 2.52
N GLU A 41 12.25 -15.06 1.68
CA GLU A 41 13.57 -14.44 1.82
C GLU A 41 13.69 -13.62 3.10
N LEU A 42 12.70 -12.77 3.43
CA LEU A 42 12.66 -12.05 4.70
C LEU A 42 12.78 -13.01 5.89
N SER A 43 12.03 -14.12 5.89
CA SER A 43 12.13 -15.12 6.95
C SER A 43 13.56 -15.70 7.06
N LYS A 44 14.23 -15.98 5.95
CA LYS A 44 15.62 -16.45 5.96
C LYS A 44 16.57 -15.39 6.54
N LYS A 45 16.44 -14.13 6.12
CA LYS A 45 17.28 -13.01 6.59
C LYS A 45 17.10 -12.76 8.09
N TYR A 46 15.86 -12.77 8.59
CA TYR A 46 15.59 -12.66 10.03
C TYR A 46 16.21 -13.80 10.83
N ARG A 47 16.13 -15.05 10.33
CA ARG A 47 16.78 -16.20 10.98
C ARG A 47 18.30 -16.03 11.01
N MET A 48 18.91 -15.56 9.93
CA MET A 48 20.35 -15.30 9.89
C MET A 48 20.74 -14.20 10.88
N LEU A 49 19.99 -13.10 10.92
CA LEU A 49 20.24 -11.99 11.84
C LEU A 49 20.16 -12.47 13.30
N GLY A 50 19.14 -13.26 13.64
CA GLY A 50 19.00 -13.85 14.97
C GLY A 50 20.16 -14.79 15.35
N LYS A 51 20.67 -15.59 14.41
CA LYS A 51 21.85 -16.43 14.64
C LYS A 51 23.10 -15.59 14.95
N ILE A 52 23.35 -14.54 14.15
CA ILE A 52 24.51 -13.65 14.38
C ILE A 52 24.38 -12.95 15.72
N TYR A 53 23.18 -12.48 16.08
CA TYR A 53 22.92 -11.86 17.38
C TYR A 53 23.20 -12.81 18.54
N TYR A 54 22.73 -14.05 18.46
CA TYR A 54 23.02 -15.07 19.47
C TYR A 54 24.52 -15.33 19.60
N GLU A 55 25.23 -15.53 18.48
CA GLU A 55 26.67 -15.77 18.48
C GLU A 55 27.47 -14.58 19.02
N ALA A 56 27.07 -13.35 18.69
CA ALA A 56 27.70 -12.13 19.22
C ALA A 56 27.62 -12.10 20.75
N ASN A 57 26.44 -12.37 21.31
CA ASN A 57 26.23 -12.38 22.76
C ASN A 57 26.91 -13.57 23.45
N ARG A 58 26.98 -14.73 22.80
CA ARG A 58 27.63 -15.93 23.34
C ARG A 58 29.15 -15.82 23.36
N THR A 59 29.74 -15.23 22.31
CA THR A 59 31.20 -15.22 22.10
C THR A 59 31.87 -13.88 22.46
N GLY A 60 31.07 -12.82 22.67
CA GLY A 60 31.57 -11.45 22.87
C GLY A 60 32.22 -10.84 21.62
N LYS A 61 32.16 -11.52 20.47
CA LYS A 61 32.70 -11.02 19.20
C LYS A 61 31.76 -10.00 18.59
N ASN A 62 32.34 -8.95 18.01
CA ASN A 62 31.60 -7.95 17.27
C ASN A 62 31.33 -8.45 15.83
N TYR A 63 30.06 -8.40 15.43
CA TYR A 63 29.59 -8.74 14.08
C TYR A 63 28.73 -7.60 13.48
N ASP A 64 28.93 -6.36 13.93
CA ASP A 64 28.09 -5.21 13.60
C ASP A 64 27.97 -4.99 12.09
N ASP A 65 29.07 -5.13 11.35
CA ASP A 65 29.05 -4.97 9.90
C ASP A 65 28.17 -6.02 9.21
N SER A 66 28.23 -7.27 9.68
CA SER A 66 27.38 -8.36 9.16
C SER A 66 25.90 -8.15 9.53
N MET A 67 25.63 -7.62 10.72
CA MET A 67 24.28 -7.28 11.16
C MET A 67 23.72 -6.11 10.34
N LYS A 68 24.49 -5.04 10.12
CA LYS A 68 24.11 -3.89 9.29
C LYS A 68 23.81 -4.31 7.86
N ALA A 69 24.67 -5.11 7.24
CA ALA A 69 24.43 -5.62 5.89
C ALA A 69 23.12 -6.44 5.78
N LEU A 70 22.80 -7.25 6.80
CA LEU A 70 21.51 -7.96 6.85
C LEU A 70 20.33 -7.01 7.05
N GLN A 71 20.47 -5.98 7.89
CA GLN A 71 19.43 -4.97 8.13
C GLN A 71 19.12 -4.17 6.85
N GLU A 72 20.15 -3.79 6.09
CA GLU A 72 20.00 -3.13 4.78
C GLU A 72 19.25 -4.03 3.80
N SER A 73 19.65 -5.30 3.70
CA SER A 73 18.96 -6.29 2.85
C SER A 73 17.49 -6.49 3.26
N ILE A 74 17.19 -6.53 4.56
CA ILE A 74 15.81 -6.63 5.07
C ILE A 74 15.01 -5.38 4.71
N THR A 75 15.62 -4.20 4.83
CA THR A 75 14.98 -2.92 4.51
C THR A 75 14.60 -2.85 3.04
N GLU A 76 15.50 -3.27 2.15
CA GLU A 76 15.24 -3.30 0.71
C GLU A 76 14.13 -4.32 0.36
N LEU A 77 14.15 -5.52 0.96
CA LEU A 77 13.08 -6.50 0.76
C LEU A 77 11.71 -5.98 1.20
N HIS A 78 11.63 -5.18 2.28
CA HIS A 78 10.37 -4.53 2.65
C HIS A 78 9.90 -3.50 1.64
N LYS A 79 10.82 -2.73 1.06
CA LYS A 79 10.51 -1.74 0.02
C LYS A 79 9.95 -2.42 -1.23
N GLN A 80 10.56 -3.52 -1.67
CA GLN A 80 10.06 -4.34 -2.78
C GLN A 80 8.68 -4.95 -2.46
N LEU A 81 8.49 -5.46 -1.25
CA LEU A 81 7.20 -5.98 -0.80
C LEU A 81 6.11 -4.91 -0.81
N ALA A 82 6.44 -3.67 -0.43
CA ALA A 82 5.50 -2.55 -0.47
C ALA A 82 5.09 -2.21 -1.91
N ALA A 83 6.06 -2.10 -2.83
CA ALA A 83 5.81 -1.82 -4.24
C ALA A 83 4.93 -2.89 -4.90
N LEU A 84 5.20 -4.18 -4.66
CA LEU A 84 4.38 -5.27 -5.20
C LEU A 84 2.95 -5.27 -4.64
N LYS A 85 2.78 -4.93 -3.35
CA LYS A 85 1.45 -4.82 -2.75
C LYS A 85 0.64 -3.67 -3.36
N GLU A 86 1.28 -2.55 -3.67
CA GLU A 86 0.64 -1.43 -4.36
C GLU A 86 0.23 -1.80 -5.79
N MET A 87 1.10 -2.48 -6.54
CA MET A 87 0.77 -3.01 -7.86
C MET A 87 -0.43 -3.97 -7.82
N MET A 88 -0.48 -4.87 -6.83
CA MET A 88 -1.62 -5.78 -6.63
C MET A 88 -2.90 -5.03 -6.27
N ALA A 89 -2.83 -4.00 -5.43
CA ALA A 89 -4.00 -3.22 -5.04
C ALA A 89 -4.58 -2.42 -6.22
N ASN A 90 -3.72 -1.85 -7.06
CA ASN A 90 -4.11 -1.16 -8.29
C ASN A 90 -4.76 -2.13 -9.29
N ALA A 91 -4.20 -3.34 -9.44
CA ALA A 91 -4.77 -4.38 -10.29
C ALA A 91 -6.12 -4.93 -9.78
N GLU A 92 -6.37 -4.87 -8.47
CA GLU A 92 -7.60 -5.36 -7.83
C GLU A 92 -8.67 -4.26 -7.63
N ASN A 93 -8.44 -3.02 -8.08
CA ASN A 93 -9.33 -1.88 -7.88
C ASN A 93 -9.72 -1.72 -6.40
N LYS A 94 -8.71 -1.72 -5.51
CA LYS A 94 -8.85 -1.60 -4.05
C LYS A 94 -8.35 -0.25 -3.54
N ILE A 95 -8.95 0.27 -2.47
CA ILE A 95 -8.54 1.52 -1.80
C ILE A 95 -7.83 1.21 -0.46
N LYS A 96 -6.70 1.89 -0.21
CA LYS A 96 -5.97 1.76 1.07
C LYS A 96 -6.58 2.70 2.10
N CYS A 97 -6.89 2.17 3.28
CA CYS A 97 -7.37 2.98 4.40
C CYS A 97 -6.27 3.97 4.85
N PRO A 98 -6.58 5.27 4.96
CA PRO A 98 -5.60 6.28 5.39
C PRO A 98 -5.25 6.16 6.88
N VAL A 99 -6.12 5.55 7.69
CA VAL A 99 -5.93 5.43 9.14
C VAL A 99 -5.13 4.18 9.51
N CYS A 100 -5.49 3.01 8.98
CA CYS A 100 -4.89 1.75 9.40
C CYS A 100 -4.08 1.01 8.32
N GLY A 101 -4.08 1.50 7.08
CA GLY A 101 -3.31 0.93 5.98
C GLY A 101 -3.87 -0.36 5.37
N VAL A 102 -5.03 -0.85 5.80
CA VAL A 102 -5.70 -2.02 5.19
C VAL A 102 -6.30 -1.67 3.84
N TYR A 103 -6.17 -2.57 2.87
CA TYR A 103 -6.84 -2.46 1.57
C TYR A 103 -8.29 -2.96 1.65
N ASN A 104 -9.22 -2.15 1.15
CA ASN A 104 -10.65 -2.43 1.08
C ASN A 104 -11.11 -2.35 -0.39
N ALA A 105 -12.32 -2.83 -0.69
CA ALA A 105 -12.88 -2.67 -2.03
C ALA A 105 -13.09 -1.17 -2.32
N LYS A 106 -12.92 -0.72 -3.57
CA LYS A 106 -12.93 0.71 -3.92
C LYS A 106 -14.30 1.38 -3.76
N ASP A 107 -15.37 0.60 -3.76
CA ASP A 107 -16.75 1.00 -3.46
C ASP A 107 -17.06 1.05 -1.95
N SER A 108 -16.14 0.56 -1.10
CA SER A 108 -16.33 0.57 0.35
C SER A 108 -16.28 2.00 0.90
N LEU A 109 -17.35 2.41 1.59
CA LEU A 109 -17.42 3.72 2.26
C LEU A 109 -16.59 3.76 3.56
N PHE A 110 -16.47 2.61 4.24
CA PHE A 110 -15.80 2.48 5.53
C PHE A 110 -14.80 1.32 5.52
N CYS A 111 -13.76 1.42 6.34
CA CYS A 111 -12.76 0.39 6.49
C CYS A 111 -13.32 -0.81 7.25
N SER A 112 -13.24 -1.99 6.64
CA SER A 112 -13.62 -3.28 7.24
C SER A 112 -12.86 -3.66 8.52
N LYS A 113 -11.69 -3.06 8.77
CA LYS A 113 -10.87 -3.34 9.97
C LYS A 113 -11.05 -2.29 11.08
N CYS A 114 -11.01 -1.01 10.74
CA CYS A 114 -10.98 0.06 11.75
C CYS A 114 -12.18 1.00 11.70
N GLY A 115 -13.14 0.80 10.79
CA GLY A 115 -14.34 1.64 10.66
C GLY A 115 -14.10 3.03 10.06
N ALA A 116 -12.85 3.45 9.82
CA ALA A 116 -12.56 4.76 9.25
C ALA A 116 -13.15 4.93 7.84
N ARG A 117 -13.71 6.10 7.54
CA ARG A 117 -14.27 6.44 6.22
C ARG A 117 -13.16 6.43 5.16
N LEU A 118 -13.40 5.78 4.02
CA LEU A 118 -12.41 5.56 2.96
C LEU A 118 -12.50 6.59 1.84
N SER A 119 -13.67 7.19 1.62
CA SER A 119 -13.90 8.21 0.61
C SER A 119 -14.16 9.58 1.23
N VAL A 120 -13.32 10.56 0.89
CA VAL A 120 -13.72 11.98 0.87
C VAL A 120 -14.34 12.20 -0.51
N LYS A 121 -15.61 11.83 -0.69
CA LYS A 121 -16.38 12.47 -1.78
C LYS A 121 -16.81 13.82 -1.22
N LYS A 122 -16.41 14.91 -1.90
CA LYS A 122 -17.09 16.20 -1.80
C LYS A 122 -18.58 15.92 -1.87
N GLN A 123 -19.31 16.22 -0.81
CA GLN A 123 -20.71 16.55 -1.00
C GLN A 123 -20.68 17.96 -1.57
N ASP A 124 -20.83 18.04 -2.89
CA ASP A 124 -21.41 19.19 -3.53
C ASP A 124 -22.85 19.30 -2.95
N GLU A 125 -22.97 19.91 -1.78
CA GLU A 125 -24.23 20.52 -1.32
C GLU A 125 -24.13 22.00 -1.72
N GLU A 126 -24.23 22.24 -3.02
CA GLU A 126 -24.64 23.53 -3.53
C GLU A 126 -26.16 23.56 -3.39
N TYR A 127 -26.65 23.93 -2.20
CA TYR A 127 -28.03 24.39 -2.06
C TYR A 127 -28.18 25.59 -3.01
N SER A 128 -29.02 25.47 -4.03
CA SER A 128 -29.31 26.62 -4.87
C SER A 128 -30.01 27.66 -4.00
N GLN A 129 -29.64 28.94 -4.19
CA GLN A 129 -30.30 30.06 -3.49
C GLN A 129 -31.81 30.08 -3.75
N GLU A 130 -32.27 29.43 -4.82
CA GLU A 130 -33.69 29.27 -5.17
C GLU A 130 -34.45 28.46 -4.12
N GLU A 131 -33.91 27.35 -3.61
CA GLU A 131 -34.58 26.55 -2.55
C GLU A 131 -34.60 27.26 -1.18
N LEU A 132 -33.62 28.14 -0.91
CA LEU A 132 -33.59 28.99 0.28
C LEU A 132 -34.52 30.21 0.18
N LEU A 133 -34.81 30.68 -1.04
CA LEU A 133 -35.79 31.77 -1.27
C LEU A 133 -37.22 31.26 -1.13
N ASP A 134 -37.54 30.08 -1.66
CA ASP A 134 -38.89 29.48 -1.51
C ASP A 134 -39.25 29.27 -0.04
N PHE A 135 -38.29 28.84 0.79
CA PHE A 135 -38.50 28.67 2.23
C PHE A 135 -38.62 30.02 2.97
N ALA A 136 -38.01 31.09 2.47
CA ALA A 136 -38.10 32.41 3.07
C ALA A 136 -39.40 33.14 2.71
N GLU A 137 -39.92 32.93 1.50
CA GLU A 137 -41.24 33.45 1.08
C GLU A 137 -42.38 32.76 1.83
N GLU A 138 -42.31 31.44 2.05
CA GLU A 138 -43.33 30.73 2.85
C GLU A 138 -43.42 31.19 4.32
N ILE A 139 -42.34 31.73 4.89
CA ILE A 139 -42.32 32.21 6.28
C ILE A 139 -42.84 33.66 6.42
N MET A 140 -42.84 34.47 5.37
CA MET A 140 -43.24 35.89 5.46
C MET A 140 -44.75 36.12 5.29
N ASP A 141 -45.52 35.13 4.85
CA ASP A 141 -46.96 35.30 4.55
C ASP A 141 -47.92 34.94 5.73
N GLU A 142 -47.41 34.50 6.89
CA GLU A 142 -48.27 34.11 8.04
C GLU A 142 -48.38 35.14 9.18
N ASP A 143 -47.65 36.27 9.15
CA ASP A 143 -47.57 37.22 10.29
C ASP A 143 -48.08 38.66 10.00
N ASP A 144 -49.07 38.85 9.11
CA ASP A 144 -49.84 40.12 9.01
C ASP A 144 -51.37 39.87 9.02
N ILE A 145 -51.91 39.64 10.22
CA ILE A 145 -53.26 40.08 10.65
C ILE A 145 -53.10 41.16 11.72
#